data_AF-A0A2T1D1A4-F1
#
_entry.id   AF-A0A2T1D1A4-F1
#
_cell.length_a   1.000
_cell.length_b   1.000
_cell.length_c   1.000
_cell.angle_alpha   90.00
_cell.angle_beta   90.00
_cell.angle_gamma   90.00
#
_symmetry.space_group_name_H-M   'P 1'
#
loop_
_entity.id
_entity.type
_entity.pdbx_description
1 polymer ?
#
loop_
_entity_poly.entity_id
_entity_poly.type
_entity_poly.pdbx_seq_one_letter_code
_entity_poly.pdbx_strand_id
1 'polypeptide(L)'
;MIATDSLRSWIRQEIQQVLQHKSAQPPLLVWCDPQRVWKDLLQEAATDNTFELWAEDVHELILRDRFYKTPRAPRVVWLPVRQDEITYFKVFELQAEEVKQLSLPEALSQYGVDIPSDALVELNPILPAHAKEWLDYPKSAWKELTPGNAKETLINDDRVSEILATPSLSFDNLKANNRFGVFVRRVVEDFGLPEPQADKPENWRIQALATLLVTEAAVKCPQSPPKEQDRIISATPQQELALKLLTQWQKQVDRMESFETLALKAGAQTTLQVWAKNLDTLPVPLSSPISEQTFFQTECDRLTQSENFAQLVDYLNSQVNHYQAHAEGFWGLRAKAKVCWSPLVKLAEIASLLHQQAQVEQTWKAPAEAMQWFTSQGWQIDQAGEAIFQEDLELPQELVPVRKQLQDAYLRHTDRVNITFSELLANVSLTTLGLPFAGEAIANTVNS
;
A
#
# COMPACT_ATOMS: atom_id res chain seq x y z
N MET A 1 -18.51 -11.39 -25.13
CA MET A 1 -18.83 -11.27 -26.56
C MET A 1 -17.57 -11.73 -27.30
N ILE A 2 -17.61 -12.85 -28.01
CA ILE A 2 -16.41 -13.45 -28.63
C ILE A 2 -16.09 -12.65 -29.90
N ALA A 3 -14.88 -12.11 -30.02
CA ALA A 3 -14.48 -11.42 -31.24
C ALA A 3 -14.37 -12.43 -32.41
N THR A 4 -14.83 -12.03 -33.60
CA THR A 4 -14.85 -12.88 -34.80
C THR A 4 -13.44 -13.29 -35.24
N ASP A 5 -12.43 -12.48 -34.92
CA ASP A 5 -11.02 -12.71 -35.19
C ASP A 5 -10.23 -13.12 -33.94
N SER A 6 -10.89 -13.64 -32.90
CA SER A 6 -10.24 -14.08 -31.64
C SER A 6 -9.45 -15.38 -31.79
N LEU A 7 -8.56 -15.66 -30.82
CA LEU A 7 -7.85 -16.93 -30.73
C LEU A 7 -8.82 -18.11 -30.57
N ARG A 8 -9.93 -17.94 -29.82
CA ARG A 8 -10.98 -18.97 -29.73
C ARG A 8 -11.56 -19.31 -31.10
N SER A 9 -11.91 -18.29 -31.87
CA SER A 9 -12.46 -18.44 -33.22
C SER A 9 -11.47 -19.13 -34.15
N TRP A 10 -10.18 -18.78 -34.06
CA TRP A 10 -9.12 -19.45 -34.82
C TRP A 10 -8.96 -20.92 -34.44
N ILE A 11 -8.90 -21.27 -33.15
CA ILE A 11 -8.82 -22.67 -32.68
C ILE A 11 -10.02 -23.46 -33.20
N ARG A 12 -11.23 -22.90 -33.08
CA ARG A 12 -12.47 -23.53 -33.58
C ARG A 12 -12.41 -23.75 -35.09
N GLN A 13 -11.95 -22.77 -35.85
CA GLN A 13 -11.82 -22.86 -37.30
C GLN A 13 -10.81 -23.95 -37.70
N GLU A 14 -9.65 -23.99 -37.06
CA GLU A 14 -8.61 -25.00 -37.29
C GLU A 14 -9.12 -26.42 -37.03
N ILE A 15 -9.85 -26.61 -35.93
CA ILE A 15 -10.44 -27.91 -35.59
C ILE A 15 -11.55 -28.28 -36.58
N GLN A 16 -12.42 -27.32 -36.94
CA GLN A 16 -13.53 -27.57 -37.85
C GLN A 16 -13.07 -27.90 -39.28
N GLN A 17 -11.96 -27.32 -39.75
CA GLN A 17 -11.38 -27.67 -41.05
C GLN A 17 -11.11 -29.18 -41.14
N VAL A 18 -10.53 -29.77 -40.09
CA VAL A 18 -10.27 -31.22 -40.00
C VAL A 18 -11.57 -32.01 -39.83
N LEU A 19 -12.44 -31.60 -38.90
CA LEU A 19 -13.65 -32.35 -38.55
C LEU A 19 -14.76 -32.30 -39.62
N GLN A 20 -14.67 -31.42 -40.61
CA GLN A 20 -15.61 -31.34 -41.74
C GLN A 20 -15.15 -32.12 -42.98
N HIS A 21 -13.95 -32.71 -42.97
CA HIS A 21 -13.50 -33.56 -44.06
C HIS A 21 -14.45 -34.75 -44.27
N LYS A 22 -14.91 -34.91 -45.52
CA LYS A 22 -15.77 -36.03 -45.91
C LYS A 22 -14.92 -37.25 -46.22
N SER A 23 -14.66 -38.07 -45.21
CA SER A 23 -13.97 -39.36 -45.35
C SER A 23 -14.91 -40.54 -45.05
N ALA A 24 -14.47 -41.75 -45.37
CA ALA A 24 -15.26 -42.98 -45.17
C ALA A 24 -15.51 -43.30 -43.69
N GLN A 25 -14.68 -42.77 -42.79
CA GLN A 25 -14.85 -42.82 -41.35
C GLN A 25 -15.05 -41.39 -40.81
N PRO A 26 -15.80 -41.20 -39.71
CA PRO A 26 -15.89 -39.89 -39.07
C PRO A 26 -14.48 -39.35 -38.70
N PRO A 27 -14.15 -38.10 -39.03
CA PRO A 27 -12.81 -37.55 -38.88
C PRO A 27 -12.39 -37.48 -37.40
N LEU A 28 -11.13 -37.82 -37.14
CA LEU A 28 -10.53 -37.80 -35.81
C LEU A 28 -9.33 -36.85 -35.84
N LEU A 29 -9.28 -35.91 -34.90
CA LEU A 29 -8.12 -35.09 -34.65
C LEU A 29 -7.46 -35.55 -33.33
N VAL A 30 -6.18 -35.91 -33.38
CA VAL A 30 -5.38 -36.18 -32.18
C VAL A 30 -4.52 -34.95 -31.88
N TRP A 31 -4.67 -34.39 -30.68
CA TRP A 31 -3.93 -33.22 -30.22
C TRP A 31 -2.91 -33.63 -29.15
N CYS A 32 -1.63 -33.61 -29.50
CA CYS A 32 -0.51 -33.94 -28.63
C CYS A 32 -0.03 -32.69 -27.89
N ASP A 33 -0.03 -32.74 -26.56
CA ASP A 33 0.26 -31.60 -25.68
C ASP A 33 1.21 -32.01 -24.54
N PRO A 34 2.49 -32.26 -24.84
CA PRO A 34 3.45 -32.74 -23.85
C PRO A 34 3.69 -31.71 -22.71
N GLN A 35 3.49 -30.42 -22.98
CA GLN A 35 3.60 -29.36 -21.96
C GLN A 35 2.28 -29.09 -21.20
N ARG A 36 1.18 -29.77 -21.55
CA ARG A 36 -0.14 -29.62 -20.93
C ARG A 36 -0.70 -28.18 -21.01
N VAL A 37 -0.27 -27.40 -22.01
CA VAL A 37 -0.65 -25.99 -22.19
C VAL A 37 -1.99 -25.87 -22.91
N TRP A 38 -2.30 -26.81 -23.80
CA TRP A 38 -3.48 -26.75 -24.66
C TRP A 38 -4.76 -27.24 -24.01
N LYS A 39 -4.67 -28.10 -22.99
CA LYS A 39 -5.83 -28.71 -22.33
C LYS A 39 -6.92 -27.69 -22.01
N ASP A 40 -6.56 -26.63 -21.29
CA ASP A 40 -7.49 -25.58 -20.85
C ASP A 40 -8.04 -24.76 -22.03
N LEU A 41 -7.18 -24.43 -23.00
CA LEU A 41 -7.56 -23.65 -24.18
C LEU A 41 -8.54 -24.43 -25.06
N LEU A 42 -8.32 -25.74 -25.22
CA LEU A 42 -9.20 -26.63 -25.96
C LEU A 42 -10.55 -26.80 -25.26
N GLN A 43 -10.55 -26.96 -23.94
CA GLN A 43 -11.79 -27.05 -23.16
C GLN A 43 -12.64 -25.80 -23.31
N GLU A 44 -12.02 -24.62 -23.21
CA GLU A 44 -12.69 -23.34 -23.47
C GLU A 44 -13.18 -23.25 -24.93
N ALA A 45 -12.34 -23.62 -25.91
CA ALA A 45 -12.75 -23.60 -27.31
C ALA A 45 -13.91 -24.57 -27.59
N ALA A 46 -14.05 -25.66 -26.84
CA ALA A 46 -15.12 -26.65 -26.98
C ALA A 46 -16.44 -26.26 -26.30
N THR A 47 -16.47 -25.18 -25.51
CA THR A 47 -17.69 -24.66 -24.87
C THR A 47 -18.80 -24.45 -25.92
N ASP A 48 -20.07 -24.60 -25.50
CA ASP A 48 -21.26 -24.59 -26.37
C ASP A 48 -21.34 -25.79 -27.34
N ASN A 49 -20.62 -26.88 -27.06
CA ASN A 49 -20.59 -28.10 -27.87
C ASN A 49 -20.19 -27.85 -29.34
N THR A 50 -19.28 -26.90 -29.58
CA THR A 50 -18.82 -26.59 -30.95
C THR A 50 -18.09 -27.75 -31.63
N PHE A 51 -17.50 -28.64 -30.82
CA PHE A 51 -16.93 -29.92 -31.25
C PHE A 51 -16.88 -30.89 -30.06
N GLU A 52 -16.83 -32.20 -30.33
CA GLU A 52 -16.65 -33.21 -29.29
C GLU A 52 -15.17 -33.24 -28.87
N LEU A 53 -14.87 -32.90 -27.60
CA LEU A 53 -13.52 -32.92 -27.04
C LEU A 53 -13.40 -33.99 -25.94
N TRP A 54 -12.39 -34.85 -26.06
CA TRP A 54 -11.97 -35.77 -25.00
C TRP A 54 -10.61 -35.31 -24.45
N ALA A 55 -10.63 -34.64 -23.30
CA ALA A 55 -9.44 -34.04 -22.66
C ALA A 55 -9.26 -34.49 -21.20
N GLU A 56 -9.70 -35.71 -20.89
CA GLU A 56 -9.50 -36.30 -19.57
C GLU A 56 -8.03 -36.68 -19.37
N ASP A 57 -7.51 -36.43 -18.17
CA ASP A 57 -6.15 -36.83 -17.80
C ASP A 57 -6.15 -38.30 -17.35
N VAL A 58 -6.36 -39.20 -18.31
CA VAL A 58 -6.43 -40.65 -18.11
C VAL A 58 -5.35 -41.37 -18.91
N HIS A 59 -4.95 -42.54 -18.42
CA HIS A 59 -3.96 -43.37 -19.12
C HIS A 59 -4.48 -43.82 -20.50
N GLU A 60 -3.61 -43.88 -21.51
CA GLU A 60 -3.97 -44.19 -22.90
C GLU A 60 -4.78 -45.49 -23.07
N LEU A 61 -4.54 -46.50 -22.23
CA LEU A 61 -5.31 -47.75 -22.23
C LEU A 61 -6.81 -47.54 -21.95
N ILE A 62 -7.13 -46.67 -21.01
CA ILE A 62 -8.53 -46.35 -20.64
C ILE A 62 -9.19 -45.63 -21.81
N LEU A 63 -8.46 -44.67 -22.38
CA LEU A 63 -8.90 -43.91 -23.54
C LEU A 63 -9.12 -44.81 -24.76
N ARG A 64 -8.23 -45.78 -24.99
CA ARG A 64 -8.34 -46.79 -26.06
C ARG A 64 -9.58 -47.65 -25.89
N ASP A 65 -9.82 -48.19 -24.68
CA ASP A 65 -11.00 -49.01 -24.39
C ASP A 65 -12.30 -48.23 -24.61
N ARG A 66 -12.35 -46.97 -24.13
CA ARG A 66 -13.46 -46.06 -24.37
C ARG A 66 -13.68 -45.84 -25.87
N PHE A 67 -12.64 -45.47 -26.60
CA PHE A 67 -12.73 -45.17 -28.03
C PHE A 67 -13.17 -46.39 -28.86
N TYR A 68 -12.82 -47.60 -28.43
CA TYR A 68 -13.29 -48.84 -29.04
C TYR A 68 -14.79 -49.10 -28.81
N LYS A 69 -15.32 -48.73 -27.63
CA LYS A 69 -16.72 -48.96 -27.23
C LYS A 69 -17.68 -47.89 -27.73
N THR A 70 -17.21 -46.65 -27.88
CA THR A 70 -18.06 -45.52 -28.29
C THR A 70 -18.25 -45.48 -29.80
N PRO A 71 -19.48 -45.19 -30.31
CA PRO A 71 -19.71 -44.97 -31.74
C PRO A 71 -18.74 -43.92 -32.32
N ARG A 72 -18.30 -44.12 -33.56
CA ARG A 72 -17.43 -43.16 -34.26
C ARG A 72 -18.22 -41.88 -34.55
N ALA A 73 -17.65 -40.75 -34.18
CA ALA A 73 -18.17 -39.41 -34.47
C ALA A 73 -16.98 -38.45 -34.65
N PRO A 74 -17.17 -37.31 -35.33
CA PRO A 74 -16.14 -36.28 -35.45
C PRO A 74 -15.69 -35.79 -34.07
N ARG A 75 -14.43 -36.00 -33.69
CA ARG A 75 -13.95 -35.62 -32.36
C ARG A 75 -12.48 -35.27 -32.29
N VAL A 76 -12.15 -34.50 -31.26
CA VAL A 76 -10.80 -34.16 -30.85
C VAL A 76 -10.42 -34.97 -29.62
N VAL A 77 -9.28 -35.64 -29.68
CA VAL A 77 -8.71 -36.40 -28.56
C VAL A 77 -7.41 -35.72 -28.14
N TRP A 78 -7.35 -35.22 -26.91
CA TRP A 78 -6.17 -34.61 -26.33
C TRP A 78 -5.32 -35.65 -25.60
N LEU A 79 -4.00 -35.62 -25.80
CA LEU A 79 -3.03 -36.52 -25.19
C LEU A 79 -1.86 -35.73 -24.57
N PRO A 80 -1.50 -35.96 -23.29
CA PRO A 80 -0.41 -35.25 -22.61
C PRO A 80 0.99 -35.82 -22.93
N VAL A 81 1.23 -36.23 -24.17
CA VAL A 81 2.48 -36.86 -24.62
C VAL A 81 2.89 -36.30 -25.97
N ARG A 82 4.15 -36.51 -26.38
CA ARG A 82 4.60 -36.21 -27.74
C ARG A 82 4.01 -37.24 -28.73
N GLN A 83 3.92 -36.89 -30.00
CA GLN A 83 3.40 -37.78 -31.05
C GLN A 83 4.19 -39.09 -31.16
N ASP A 84 5.50 -39.03 -30.98
CA ASP A 84 6.41 -40.19 -31.00
C ASP A 84 6.33 -41.05 -29.72
N GLU A 85 5.70 -40.53 -28.66
CA GLU A 85 5.50 -41.21 -27.38
C GLU A 85 4.12 -41.86 -27.25
N ILE A 86 3.24 -41.72 -28.25
CA ILE A 86 1.92 -42.38 -28.23
C ILE A 86 2.12 -43.89 -28.27
N THR A 87 1.61 -44.58 -27.25
CA THR A 87 1.79 -46.03 -27.09
C THR A 87 0.51 -46.80 -27.42
N TYR A 88 -0.41 -46.88 -26.47
CA TYR A 88 -1.61 -47.70 -26.57
C TYR A 88 -2.66 -47.11 -27.50
N PHE A 89 -2.67 -45.78 -27.67
CA PHE A 89 -3.60 -45.10 -28.57
C PHE A 89 -3.10 -45.06 -30.03
N LYS A 90 -1.90 -45.58 -30.32
CA LYS A 90 -1.24 -45.50 -31.64
C LYS A 90 -2.09 -46.03 -32.79
N VAL A 91 -2.90 -47.07 -32.55
CA VAL A 91 -3.78 -47.67 -33.57
C VAL A 91 -4.82 -46.66 -34.08
N PHE A 92 -5.30 -45.76 -33.22
CA PHE A 92 -6.26 -44.73 -33.60
C PHE A 92 -5.59 -43.46 -34.09
N GLU A 93 -4.38 -43.16 -33.61
CA GLU A 93 -3.55 -42.09 -34.19
C GLU A 93 -3.25 -42.34 -35.67
N LEU A 94 -2.93 -43.57 -36.06
CA LEU A 94 -2.75 -43.94 -37.48
C LEU A 94 -4.04 -43.84 -38.33
N GLN A 95 -5.20 -43.79 -37.68
CA GLN A 95 -6.51 -43.60 -38.32
C GLN A 95 -6.99 -42.14 -38.24
N ALA A 96 -6.23 -41.27 -37.56
CA ALA A 96 -6.60 -39.88 -37.41
C ALA A 96 -6.50 -39.18 -38.76
N GLU A 97 -7.44 -38.27 -39.01
CA GLU A 97 -7.40 -37.39 -40.18
C GLU A 97 -6.18 -36.46 -40.07
N GLU A 98 -5.89 -36.01 -38.85
CA GLU A 98 -4.71 -35.22 -38.54
C GLU A 98 -4.22 -35.48 -37.11
N VAL A 99 -2.90 -35.35 -36.91
CA VAL A 99 -2.26 -35.35 -35.61
C VAL A 99 -1.55 -34.02 -35.45
N LYS A 100 -2.03 -33.18 -34.53
CA LYS A 100 -1.44 -31.87 -34.23
C LYS A 100 -0.55 -31.97 -33.01
N GLN A 101 0.70 -31.52 -33.15
CA GLN A 101 1.62 -31.25 -32.06
C GLN A 101 2.20 -29.85 -32.29
N LEU A 102 1.54 -28.85 -31.72
CA LEU A 102 1.85 -27.44 -31.94
C LEU A 102 2.19 -26.80 -30.60
N SER A 103 3.28 -26.05 -30.52
CA SER A 103 3.55 -25.22 -29.33
C SER A 103 2.66 -23.97 -29.34
N LEU A 104 2.39 -23.40 -28.17
CA LEU A 104 1.59 -22.18 -28.07
C LEU A 104 2.21 -20.99 -28.87
N PRO A 105 3.53 -20.76 -28.85
CA PRO A 105 4.14 -19.74 -29.71
C PRO A 105 3.94 -19.97 -31.21
N GLU A 106 4.08 -21.21 -31.68
CA GLU A 106 3.85 -21.54 -33.10
C GLU A 106 2.39 -21.29 -33.50
N ALA A 107 1.44 -21.65 -32.63
CA ALA A 107 0.03 -21.38 -32.85
C ALA A 107 -0.28 -19.87 -32.89
N LEU A 108 0.32 -19.09 -32.01
CA LEU A 108 0.16 -17.63 -32.04
C LEU A 108 0.73 -17.03 -33.33
N SER A 109 1.87 -17.53 -33.83
CA SER A 109 2.41 -17.10 -35.12
C SER A 109 1.48 -17.49 -36.29
N GLN A 110 0.89 -18.69 -36.29
CA GLN A 110 -0.12 -19.10 -37.28
C GLN A 110 -1.41 -18.27 -37.20
N TYR A 111 -1.83 -17.91 -35.99
CA TYR A 111 -2.91 -16.96 -35.74
C TYR A 111 -2.54 -15.54 -36.20
N GLY A 112 -1.25 -15.26 -36.39
CA GLY A 112 -0.65 -14.03 -36.92
C GLY A 112 -0.28 -13.01 -35.84
N VAL A 113 0.17 -13.51 -34.69
CA VAL A 113 0.80 -12.79 -33.59
C VAL A 113 2.28 -13.21 -33.56
N ASP A 114 3.15 -12.33 -34.03
CA ASP A 114 4.59 -12.59 -34.05
C ASP A 114 5.22 -12.12 -32.73
N ILE A 115 5.79 -13.05 -31.98
CA ILE A 115 6.48 -12.77 -30.72
C ILE A 115 7.99 -12.77 -31.00
N PRO A 116 8.69 -11.65 -30.81
CA PRO A 116 10.15 -11.58 -30.91
C PRO A 116 10.85 -12.61 -30.01
N SER A 117 11.96 -13.19 -30.49
CA SER A 117 12.65 -14.28 -29.79
C SER A 117 13.21 -13.90 -28.42
N ASP A 118 13.59 -12.64 -28.25
CA ASP A 118 14.01 -12.05 -26.97
C ASP A 118 12.85 -11.97 -25.98
N ALA A 119 11.69 -11.47 -26.41
CA ALA A 119 10.48 -11.42 -25.58
C ALA A 119 9.92 -12.81 -25.25
N LEU A 120 10.10 -13.78 -26.16
CA LEU A 120 9.60 -15.14 -26.00
C LEU A 120 10.16 -15.82 -24.74
N VAL A 121 11.44 -15.61 -24.42
CA VAL A 121 12.08 -16.23 -23.25
C VAL A 121 11.37 -15.83 -21.95
N GLU A 122 11.01 -14.55 -21.83
CA GLU A 122 10.30 -14.02 -20.66
C GLU A 122 8.81 -14.37 -20.67
N LEU A 123 8.18 -14.35 -21.84
CA LEU A 123 6.75 -14.61 -22.01
C LEU A 123 6.39 -16.09 -21.88
N ASN A 124 7.22 -17.02 -22.35
CA ASN A 124 6.88 -18.44 -22.46
C ASN A 124 6.30 -19.05 -21.16
N PRO A 125 6.82 -18.74 -19.95
CA PRO A 125 6.27 -19.26 -18.70
C PRO A 125 4.89 -18.69 -18.32
N ILE A 126 4.52 -17.51 -18.81
CA ILE A 126 3.26 -16.81 -18.50
C ILE A 126 2.26 -16.84 -19.65
N LEU A 127 2.73 -17.17 -20.86
CA LEU A 127 1.95 -17.18 -22.10
C LEU A 127 0.71 -18.09 -22.03
N PRO A 128 0.74 -19.30 -21.43
CA PRO A 128 -0.46 -20.12 -21.28
C PRO A 128 -1.58 -19.42 -20.51
N ALA A 129 -1.25 -18.80 -19.37
CA ALA A 129 -2.22 -18.10 -18.54
C ALA A 129 -2.75 -16.85 -19.26
N HIS A 130 -1.86 -16.11 -19.93
CA HIS A 130 -2.25 -14.93 -20.70
C HIS A 130 -3.16 -15.29 -21.89
N ALA A 131 -2.82 -16.34 -22.63
CA ALA A 131 -3.62 -16.79 -23.77
C ALA A 131 -5.01 -17.28 -23.37
N LYS A 132 -5.16 -17.85 -22.18
CA LYS A 132 -6.46 -18.20 -21.62
C LYS A 132 -7.30 -16.97 -21.31
N GLU A 133 -6.71 -15.94 -20.70
CA GLU A 133 -7.40 -14.68 -20.39
C GLU A 133 -7.80 -13.93 -21.68
N TRP A 134 -6.92 -13.92 -22.68
CA TRP A 134 -7.12 -13.20 -23.95
C TRP A 134 -7.77 -14.03 -25.05
N LEU A 135 -8.32 -15.19 -24.70
CA LEU A 135 -8.85 -16.16 -25.66
C LEU A 135 -9.94 -15.57 -26.56
N ASP A 136 -10.76 -14.66 -26.02
CA ASP A 136 -11.87 -14.00 -26.71
C ASP A 136 -11.55 -12.60 -27.26
N TYR A 137 -10.35 -12.09 -26.99
CA TYR A 137 -9.92 -10.76 -27.44
C TYR A 137 -9.64 -10.76 -28.95
N PRO A 138 -9.89 -9.63 -29.63
CA PRO A 138 -9.60 -9.51 -31.06
C PRO A 138 -8.10 -9.58 -31.32
N LYS A 139 -7.71 -10.00 -32.54
CA LYS A 139 -6.31 -10.15 -32.94
C LYS A 139 -5.52 -8.84 -32.81
N SER A 140 -6.18 -7.69 -32.95
CA SER A 140 -5.56 -6.37 -32.77
C SER A 140 -5.00 -6.15 -31.36
N ALA A 141 -5.65 -6.68 -30.32
CA ALA A 141 -5.20 -6.53 -28.92
C ALA A 141 -3.85 -7.21 -28.69
N TRP A 142 -3.63 -8.36 -29.32
CA TRP A 142 -2.38 -9.13 -29.24
C TRP A 142 -1.14 -8.39 -29.76
N LYS A 143 -1.30 -7.29 -30.50
CA LYS A 143 -0.17 -6.44 -30.93
C LYS A 143 0.50 -5.70 -29.77
N GLU A 144 -0.20 -5.55 -28.64
CA GLU A 144 0.31 -4.91 -27.43
C GLU A 144 0.97 -5.92 -26.47
N LEU A 145 1.11 -7.18 -26.89
CA LEU A 145 1.72 -8.23 -26.08
C LEU A 145 3.19 -7.93 -25.84
N THR A 146 3.50 -7.59 -24.60
CA THR A 146 4.86 -7.43 -24.08
C THR A 146 4.97 -8.19 -22.76
N PRO A 147 6.17 -8.58 -22.32
CA PRO A 147 6.36 -9.23 -21.02
C PRO A 147 5.72 -8.43 -19.86
N GLY A 148 5.87 -7.10 -19.87
CA GLY A 148 5.28 -6.20 -18.87
C GLY A 148 3.75 -6.20 -18.90
N ASN A 149 3.15 -5.98 -20.07
CA ASN A 149 1.68 -5.96 -20.22
C ASN A 149 1.06 -7.32 -19.85
N ALA A 150 1.71 -8.42 -20.24
CA ALA A 150 1.23 -9.77 -19.91
C ALA A 150 1.20 -10.02 -18.39
N LYS A 151 2.23 -9.56 -17.66
CA LYS A 151 2.26 -9.62 -16.19
C LYS A 151 1.16 -8.75 -15.58
N GLU A 152 1.02 -7.51 -16.02
CA GLU A 152 0.04 -6.55 -15.48
C GLU A 152 -1.40 -6.99 -15.72
N THR A 153 -1.70 -7.54 -16.90
CA THR A 153 -3.01 -8.12 -17.23
C THR A 153 -3.37 -9.26 -16.28
N LEU A 154 -2.40 -10.14 -15.99
CA LEU A 154 -2.65 -11.32 -15.17
C LEU A 154 -2.69 -11.02 -13.67
N ILE A 155 -1.82 -10.13 -13.21
CA ILE A 155 -1.64 -9.68 -11.82
C ILE A 155 -1.28 -8.19 -11.84
N ASN A 156 -2.29 -7.34 -11.72
CA ASN A 156 -2.10 -5.89 -11.64
C ASN A 156 -1.67 -5.44 -10.23
N ASP A 157 -1.28 -4.17 -10.11
CA ASP A 157 -0.82 -3.57 -8.85
C ASP A 157 -1.87 -3.65 -7.73
N ASP A 158 -3.15 -3.45 -8.06
CA ASP A 158 -4.26 -3.56 -7.11
C ASP A 158 -4.38 -4.97 -6.54
N ARG A 159 -4.17 -5.99 -7.37
CA ARG A 159 -4.19 -7.40 -6.96
C ARG A 159 -3.00 -7.73 -6.08
N VAL A 160 -1.79 -7.22 -6.38
CA VAL A 160 -0.63 -7.35 -5.49
C VAL A 160 -0.92 -6.71 -4.13
N SER A 161 -1.46 -5.49 -4.14
CA SER A 161 -1.86 -4.76 -2.94
C SER A 161 -2.93 -5.51 -2.14
N GLU A 162 -3.95 -6.07 -2.80
CA GLU A 162 -4.99 -6.88 -2.16
C GLU A 162 -4.41 -8.14 -1.50
N ILE A 163 -3.53 -8.86 -2.20
CA ILE A 163 -2.88 -10.07 -1.67
C ILE A 163 -2.01 -9.73 -0.47
N LEU A 164 -1.28 -8.61 -0.52
CA LEU A 164 -0.45 -8.13 0.58
C LEU A 164 -1.29 -7.70 1.79
N ALA A 165 -2.38 -6.97 1.53
CA ALA A 165 -3.18 -6.32 2.56
C ALA A 165 -4.28 -7.19 3.18
N THR A 166 -4.61 -8.34 2.58
CA THR A 166 -5.67 -9.23 3.09
C THR A 166 -5.10 -10.34 3.95
N PRO A 167 -5.27 -10.30 5.28
CA PRO A 167 -4.83 -11.38 6.16
C PRO A 167 -5.57 -12.68 5.83
N SER A 168 -4.95 -13.82 6.08
CA SER A 168 -5.47 -15.17 5.87
C SER A 168 -5.77 -15.56 4.41
N LEU A 169 -5.56 -14.67 3.43
CA LEU A 169 -5.72 -15.05 2.03
C LEU A 169 -4.64 -16.06 1.63
N SER A 170 -5.06 -17.25 1.16
CA SER A 170 -4.14 -18.29 0.69
C SER A 170 -3.73 -18.06 -0.77
N PHE A 171 -2.63 -18.69 -1.18
CA PHE A 171 -2.20 -18.70 -2.59
C PHE A 171 -2.90 -19.77 -3.43
N ASP A 172 -3.88 -20.50 -2.89
CA ASP A 172 -4.48 -21.65 -3.59
C ASP A 172 -5.24 -21.23 -4.85
N ASN A 173 -5.92 -20.07 -4.80
CA ASN A 173 -6.56 -19.50 -5.99
C ASN A 173 -5.53 -19.11 -7.07
N LEU A 174 -4.33 -18.65 -6.68
CA LEU A 174 -3.28 -18.34 -7.65
C LEU A 174 -2.68 -19.63 -8.23
N LYS A 175 -2.56 -20.69 -7.44
CA LYS A 175 -2.09 -22.01 -7.90
C LYS A 175 -3.09 -22.66 -8.84
N ALA A 176 -4.37 -22.70 -8.46
CA ALA A 176 -5.45 -23.30 -9.24
C ALA A 176 -5.57 -22.68 -10.64
N ASN A 177 -5.24 -21.38 -10.76
CA ASN A 177 -5.28 -20.65 -12.01
C ASN A 177 -3.92 -20.55 -12.73
N ASN A 178 -2.88 -21.26 -12.28
CA ASN A 178 -1.50 -21.16 -12.80
C ASN A 178 -0.93 -19.72 -12.80
N ARG A 179 -1.39 -18.86 -11.90
CA ARG A 179 -0.96 -17.45 -11.77
C ARG A 179 0.08 -17.22 -10.68
N PHE A 180 0.37 -18.23 -9.85
CA PHE A 180 1.32 -18.08 -8.74
C PHE A 180 2.74 -17.72 -9.23
N GLY A 181 3.22 -18.34 -10.31
CA GLY A 181 4.53 -18.01 -10.89
C GLY A 181 4.61 -16.58 -11.42
N VAL A 182 3.50 -16.07 -12.00
CA VAL A 182 3.40 -14.68 -12.48
C VAL A 182 3.46 -13.72 -11.29
N PHE A 183 2.72 -14.03 -10.23
CA PHE A 183 2.73 -13.26 -9.00
C PHE A 183 4.12 -13.19 -8.36
N VAL A 184 4.82 -14.32 -8.25
CA VAL A 184 6.22 -14.39 -7.74
C VAL A 184 7.12 -13.44 -8.54
N ARG A 185 7.09 -13.53 -9.86
CA ARG A 185 7.90 -12.67 -10.73
C ARG A 185 7.55 -11.20 -10.58
N ARG A 186 6.27 -10.84 -10.55
CA ARG A 186 5.82 -9.45 -10.36
C ARG A 186 6.37 -8.88 -9.05
N VAL A 187 6.18 -9.61 -7.95
CA VAL A 187 6.62 -9.19 -6.60
C VAL A 187 8.14 -8.99 -6.54
N VAL A 188 8.92 -9.90 -7.13
CA VAL A 188 10.40 -9.85 -7.06
C VAL A 188 10.99 -8.87 -8.08
N GLU A 189 10.61 -8.97 -9.36
CA GLU A 189 11.24 -8.23 -10.46
C GLU A 189 10.70 -6.81 -10.58
N ASP A 190 9.43 -6.58 -10.28
CA ASP A 190 8.80 -5.27 -10.51
C ASP A 190 8.70 -4.44 -9.22
N PHE A 191 8.52 -5.10 -8.06
CA PHE A 191 8.46 -4.41 -6.76
C PHE A 191 9.73 -4.58 -5.89
N GLY A 192 10.65 -5.49 -6.23
CA GLY A 192 11.84 -5.75 -5.41
C GLY A 192 11.55 -6.40 -4.05
N LEU A 193 10.35 -6.95 -3.86
CA LEU A 193 9.91 -7.57 -2.61
C LEU A 193 10.46 -9.01 -2.49
N PRO A 194 10.52 -9.57 -1.25
CA PRO A 194 10.97 -10.94 -1.04
C PRO A 194 10.10 -11.96 -1.78
N GLU A 195 10.73 -13.05 -2.22
CA GLU A 195 10.05 -14.12 -2.95
C GLU A 195 8.98 -14.82 -2.09
N PRO A 196 7.71 -14.92 -2.55
CA PRO A 196 6.66 -15.58 -1.79
C PRO A 196 6.82 -17.10 -1.80
N GLN A 197 6.79 -17.70 -0.61
CA GLN A 197 6.71 -19.16 -0.46
C GLN A 197 5.26 -19.64 -0.56
N ALA A 198 5.03 -20.63 -1.41
CA ALA A 198 3.71 -21.16 -1.75
C ALA A 198 2.86 -21.63 -0.54
N ASP A 199 3.51 -22.05 0.54
CA ASP A 199 2.93 -22.61 1.76
C ASP A 199 2.86 -21.60 2.92
N LYS A 200 3.47 -20.42 2.78
CA LYS A 200 3.58 -19.43 3.88
C LYS A 200 3.20 -18.00 3.44
N PRO A 201 1.95 -17.76 3.02
CA PRO A 201 1.49 -16.44 2.60
C PRO A 201 1.60 -15.39 3.71
N GLU A 202 1.28 -15.75 4.95
CA GLU A 202 1.39 -14.84 6.11
C GLU A 202 2.83 -14.40 6.38
N ASN A 203 3.78 -15.33 6.35
CA ASN A 203 5.19 -14.98 6.57
C ASN A 203 5.68 -14.05 5.46
N TRP A 204 5.31 -14.34 4.20
CA TRP A 204 5.64 -13.45 3.09
C TRP A 204 5.09 -12.04 3.29
N ARG A 205 3.82 -11.86 3.69
CA ARG A 205 3.25 -10.51 3.95
C ARG A 205 4.06 -9.74 4.98
N ILE A 206 4.44 -10.40 6.07
CA ILE A 206 5.22 -9.78 7.15
C ILE A 206 6.61 -9.38 6.64
N GLN A 207 7.30 -10.28 5.91
CA GLN A 207 8.61 -9.95 5.32
C GLN A 207 8.53 -8.82 4.30
N ALA A 208 7.53 -8.86 3.41
CA ALA A 208 7.36 -7.84 2.37
C ALA A 208 7.06 -6.48 3.00
N LEU A 209 6.20 -6.42 4.02
CA LEU A 209 5.95 -5.17 4.73
C LEU A 209 7.18 -4.69 5.50
N ALA A 210 7.97 -5.59 6.11
CA ALA A 210 9.23 -5.22 6.75
C ALA A 210 10.21 -4.59 5.75
N THR A 211 10.35 -5.18 4.56
CA THR A 211 11.12 -4.61 3.43
C THR A 211 10.61 -3.24 3.02
N LEU A 212 9.28 -3.05 2.92
CA LEU A 212 8.68 -1.74 2.60
C LEU A 212 9.01 -0.68 3.66
N LEU A 213 8.87 -1.01 4.96
CA LEU A 213 9.14 -0.09 6.06
C LEU A 213 10.62 0.30 6.13
N VAL A 214 11.54 -0.66 5.95
CA VAL A 214 12.99 -0.40 5.94
C VAL A 214 13.39 0.42 4.72
N THR A 215 12.82 0.11 3.55
CA THR A 215 13.06 0.87 2.31
C THR A 215 12.57 2.31 2.45
N GLU A 216 11.37 2.53 3.00
CA GLU A 216 10.85 3.88 3.24
C GLU A 216 11.77 4.69 4.16
N ALA A 217 12.23 4.08 5.24
CA ALA A 217 13.15 4.71 6.19
C ALA A 217 14.48 5.10 5.52
N ALA A 218 15.04 4.23 4.68
CA ALA A 218 16.26 4.51 3.92
C ALA A 218 16.09 5.67 2.93
N VAL A 219 14.95 5.74 2.25
CA VAL A 219 14.65 6.80 1.26
C VAL A 219 14.41 8.15 1.93
N LYS A 220 13.66 8.16 3.04
CA LYS A 220 13.36 9.39 3.78
C LYS A 220 14.53 9.90 4.63
N CYS A 221 15.48 9.02 4.96
CA CYS A 221 16.66 9.36 5.76
C CYS A 221 17.98 8.91 5.09
N PRO A 222 18.33 9.46 3.91
CA PRO A 222 19.48 8.98 3.13
C PRO A 222 20.84 9.21 3.81
N GLN A 223 20.93 10.18 4.73
CA GLN A 223 22.15 10.49 5.47
C GLN A 223 22.45 9.48 6.58
N SER A 224 21.45 8.70 7.00
CA SER A 224 21.57 7.70 8.06
C SER A 224 20.59 6.57 7.81
N PRO A 225 20.79 5.75 6.77
CA PRO A 225 19.89 4.66 6.44
C PRO A 225 19.95 3.53 7.49
N PRO A 226 18.91 2.71 7.62
CA PRO A 226 18.95 1.50 8.43
C PRO A 226 20.09 0.55 8.05
N LYS A 227 20.55 -0.26 9.01
CA LYS A 227 21.68 -1.19 8.82
C LYS A 227 21.33 -2.43 7.97
N GLU A 228 20.05 -2.77 7.86
CA GLU A 228 19.54 -3.91 7.07
C GLU A 228 19.54 -3.61 5.57
N GLN A 229 20.72 -3.46 4.99
CA GLN A 229 20.90 -3.15 3.57
C GLN A 229 20.33 -4.24 2.65
N ASP A 230 20.27 -5.48 3.12
CA ASP A 230 19.66 -6.62 2.45
C ASP A 230 18.14 -6.48 2.28
N ARG A 231 17.49 -5.66 3.12
CA ARG A 231 16.05 -5.37 3.03
C ARG A 231 15.73 -4.07 2.29
N ILE A 232 16.73 -3.33 1.82
CA ILE A 232 16.53 -2.07 1.10
C ILE A 232 16.42 -2.36 -0.40
N ILE A 233 15.27 -2.01 -0.98
CA ILE A 233 15.07 -2.10 -2.43
C ILE A 233 15.97 -1.06 -3.10
N SER A 234 16.98 -1.54 -3.83
CA SER A 234 18.06 -0.70 -4.38
C SER A 234 17.76 -0.12 -5.76
N ALA A 235 16.82 -0.70 -6.53
CA ALA A 235 16.47 -0.21 -7.86
C ALA A 235 15.38 0.87 -7.80
N THR A 236 15.66 2.06 -8.32
CA THR A 236 14.76 3.23 -8.25
C THR A 236 13.34 2.95 -8.78
N PRO A 237 13.13 2.29 -9.94
CA PRO A 237 11.77 2.03 -10.42
C PRO A 237 10.99 1.06 -9.52
N GLN A 238 11.65 0.02 -9.01
CA GLN A 238 11.03 -0.94 -8.08
C GLN A 238 10.67 -0.26 -6.75
N GLN A 239 11.60 0.56 -6.24
CA GLN A 239 11.43 1.32 -5.02
C GLN A 239 10.24 2.29 -5.11
N GLU A 240 10.08 3.00 -6.22
CA GLU A 240 8.93 3.91 -6.44
C GLU A 240 7.60 3.15 -6.43
N LEU A 241 7.50 2.01 -7.14
CA LEU A 241 6.29 1.19 -7.16
C LEU A 241 5.95 0.62 -5.77
N ALA A 242 6.97 0.12 -5.05
CA ALA A 242 6.83 -0.42 -3.72
C ALA A 242 6.33 0.63 -2.70
N LEU A 243 6.91 1.83 -2.71
CA LEU A 243 6.50 2.93 -1.82
C LEU A 243 5.13 3.52 -2.20
N LYS A 244 4.77 3.51 -3.49
CA LYS A 244 3.42 3.86 -3.95
C LYS A 244 2.39 2.88 -3.38
N LEU A 245 2.68 1.58 -3.39
CA LEU A 245 1.82 0.54 -2.81
C LEU A 245 1.61 0.77 -1.30
N LEU A 246 2.69 1.03 -0.56
CA LEU A 246 2.63 1.37 0.88
C LEU A 246 1.75 2.60 1.15
N THR A 247 1.95 3.66 0.37
CA THR A 247 1.18 4.91 0.49
C THR A 247 -0.30 4.71 0.19
N GLN A 248 -0.63 3.90 -0.82
CA GLN A 248 -2.02 3.57 -1.17
C GLN A 248 -2.68 2.77 -0.05
N TRP A 249 -1.98 1.81 0.53
CA TRP A 249 -2.50 0.99 1.64
C TRP A 249 -2.90 1.86 2.85
N GLN A 250 -2.08 2.84 3.23
CA GLN A 250 -2.38 3.78 4.32
C GLN A 250 -3.55 4.74 4.06
N LYS A 251 -3.95 4.90 2.79
CA LYS A 251 -5.06 5.78 2.38
C LYS A 251 -6.38 5.05 2.27
N GLN A 252 -6.37 3.73 2.06
CA GLN A 252 -7.55 2.90 1.87
C GLN A 252 -8.18 2.53 3.21
N VAL A 253 -9.36 3.08 3.49
CA VAL A 253 -10.08 2.94 4.78
C VAL A 253 -10.40 1.49 5.10
N ASP A 254 -10.77 0.70 4.09
CA ASP A 254 -11.08 -0.73 4.20
C ASP A 254 -9.87 -1.59 4.60
N ARG A 255 -8.64 -1.08 4.43
CA ARG A 255 -7.40 -1.81 4.67
C ARG A 255 -6.56 -1.25 5.82
N MET A 256 -7.03 -0.22 6.53
CA MET A 256 -6.29 0.40 7.63
C MET A 256 -6.02 -0.57 8.78
N GLU A 257 -7.02 -1.36 9.17
CA GLU A 257 -6.88 -2.31 10.28
C GLU A 257 -5.89 -3.44 9.97
N SER A 258 -5.89 -3.92 8.72
CA SER A 258 -4.91 -4.93 8.30
C SER A 258 -3.51 -4.35 8.22
N PHE A 259 -3.36 -3.10 7.77
CA PHE A 259 -2.09 -2.38 7.82
C PHE A 259 -1.56 -2.27 9.24
N GLU A 260 -2.37 -1.77 10.19
CA GLU A 260 -1.93 -1.58 11.58
C GLU A 260 -1.45 -2.89 12.20
N THR A 261 -2.22 -3.96 12.02
CA THR A 261 -1.90 -5.27 12.58
C THR A 261 -0.62 -5.86 11.97
N LEU A 262 -0.46 -5.75 10.65
CA LEU A 262 0.72 -6.28 9.96
C LEU A 262 1.96 -5.44 10.20
N ALA A 263 1.83 -4.11 10.28
CA ALA A 263 2.96 -3.20 10.50
C ALA A 263 3.62 -3.42 11.86
N LEU A 264 2.83 -3.75 12.89
CA LEU A 264 3.37 -4.14 14.21
C LEU A 264 4.19 -5.45 14.12
N LYS A 265 3.66 -6.46 13.43
CA LYS A 265 4.35 -7.75 13.24
C LYS A 265 5.62 -7.60 12.39
N ALA A 266 5.55 -6.80 11.34
CA ALA A 266 6.67 -6.51 10.45
C ALA A 266 7.76 -5.72 11.18
N GLY A 267 7.39 -4.66 11.91
CA GLY A 267 8.32 -3.86 12.69
C GLY A 267 9.13 -4.69 13.69
N ALA A 268 8.49 -5.68 14.35
CA ALA A 268 9.15 -6.58 15.29
C ALA A 268 10.26 -7.45 14.67
N GLN A 269 10.31 -7.56 13.33
CA GLN A 269 11.35 -8.29 12.60
C GLN A 269 12.46 -7.38 12.05
N THR A 270 12.39 -6.08 12.33
CA THR A 270 13.35 -5.08 11.86
C THR A 270 14.17 -4.49 13.01
N THR A 271 15.26 -3.84 12.67
CA THR A 271 16.14 -3.07 13.55
C THR A 271 15.72 -1.59 13.64
N LEU A 272 14.55 -1.23 13.10
CA LEU A 272 14.09 0.15 12.99
C LEU A 272 13.95 0.86 14.34
N GLN A 273 13.64 0.15 15.43
CA GLN A 273 13.62 0.73 16.77
C GLN A 273 15.00 1.25 17.19
N VAL A 274 16.01 0.41 17.05
CA VAL A 274 17.39 0.75 17.44
C VAL A 274 17.94 1.83 16.53
N TRP A 275 17.63 1.75 15.23
CA TRP A 275 17.98 2.79 14.26
C TRP A 275 17.35 4.14 14.62
N ALA A 276 16.02 4.17 14.84
CA ALA A 276 15.26 5.39 15.16
C ALA A 276 15.79 6.10 16.42
N LYS A 277 16.16 5.33 17.45
CA LYS A 277 16.72 5.88 18.70
C LYS A 277 18.08 6.59 18.52
N ASN A 278 18.85 6.20 17.51
CA ASN A 278 20.20 6.73 17.26
C ASN A 278 20.21 7.90 16.25
N LEU A 279 19.04 8.41 15.85
CA LEU A 279 18.98 9.58 14.97
C LEU A 279 19.18 10.87 15.75
N ASP A 280 20.03 11.76 15.24
CA ASP A 280 20.27 13.06 15.84
C ASP A 280 19.08 14.00 15.62
N THR A 281 18.48 13.97 14.42
CA THR A 281 17.36 14.83 14.04
C THR A 281 16.07 14.04 13.87
N LEU A 282 14.94 14.62 14.25
CA LEU A 282 13.61 14.08 13.99
C LEU A 282 13.34 14.06 12.47
N PRO A 283 13.16 12.87 11.84
CA PRO A 283 12.90 12.81 10.41
C PRO A 283 11.44 13.15 10.09
N VAL A 284 11.09 13.12 8.81
CA VAL A 284 9.67 13.17 8.38
C VAL A 284 8.91 11.91 8.83
N PRO A 285 7.57 11.96 8.93
CA PRO A 285 6.76 10.84 9.41
C PRO A 285 6.96 9.57 8.58
N LEU A 286 7.10 8.44 9.28
CA LEU A 286 7.28 7.12 8.69
C LEU A 286 6.02 6.26 8.83
N SER A 287 5.94 5.22 8.00
CA SER A 287 4.88 4.22 8.02
C SER A 287 5.09 3.17 9.11
N SER A 288 6.29 3.11 9.71
CA SER A 288 6.64 2.15 10.77
C SER A 288 6.12 2.62 12.14
N PRO A 289 5.22 1.87 12.80
CA PRO A 289 4.69 2.26 14.11
C PRO A 289 5.77 2.27 15.18
N ILE A 290 6.72 1.33 15.12
CA ILE A 290 7.82 1.23 16.07
C ILE A 290 8.77 2.42 15.92
N SER A 291 9.02 2.87 14.70
CA SER A 291 9.84 4.06 14.47
C SER A 291 9.15 5.32 15.01
N GLU A 292 7.88 5.52 14.69
CA GLU A 292 7.09 6.67 15.16
C GLU A 292 7.00 6.73 16.68
N GLN A 293 6.72 5.61 17.34
CA GLN A 293 6.70 5.53 18.80
C GLN A 293 8.09 5.84 19.40
N THR A 294 9.16 5.39 18.75
CA THR A 294 10.53 5.64 19.22
C THR A 294 10.92 7.11 19.05
N PHE A 295 10.51 7.74 17.94
CA PHE A 295 10.69 9.17 17.73
C PHE A 295 9.97 9.97 18.82
N PHE A 296 8.70 9.65 19.08
CA PHE A 296 7.92 10.30 20.13
C PHE A 296 8.58 10.17 21.51
N GLN A 297 9.01 8.97 21.87
CA GLN A 297 9.69 8.73 23.15
C GLN A 297 11.01 9.52 23.24
N THR A 298 11.81 9.51 22.17
CA THR A 298 13.10 10.21 22.14
C THR A 298 12.90 11.72 22.29
N GLU A 299 11.86 12.28 21.67
CA GLU A 299 11.50 13.69 21.83
C GLU A 299 11.00 14.00 23.24
N CYS A 300 10.19 13.14 23.85
CA CYS A 300 9.80 13.29 25.26
C CYS A 300 11.04 13.31 26.18
N ASP A 301 11.97 12.36 25.97
CA ASP A 301 13.21 12.28 26.75
C ASP A 301 14.05 13.57 26.59
N ARG A 302 14.16 14.11 25.37
CA ARG A 302 14.87 15.39 25.10
C ARG A 302 14.20 16.57 25.78
N LEU A 303 12.86 16.66 25.73
CA LEU A 303 12.11 17.75 26.37
C LEU A 303 12.29 17.74 27.90
N THR A 304 12.28 16.56 28.52
CA THR A 304 12.48 16.44 29.98
C THR A 304 13.88 16.82 30.46
N GLN A 305 14.88 16.85 29.57
CA GLN A 305 16.25 17.30 29.87
C GLN A 305 16.40 18.82 29.86
N SER A 306 15.37 19.57 29.46
CA SER A 306 15.42 21.05 29.44
C SER A 306 15.51 21.61 30.86
N GLU A 307 16.58 22.35 31.15
CA GLU A 307 16.84 22.89 32.49
C GLU A 307 15.99 24.12 32.81
N ASN A 308 15.59 24.88 31.78
CA ASN A 308 14.82 26.09 31.95
C ASN A 308 13.78 26.32 30.83
N PHE A 309 12.82 27.20 31.12
CA PHE A 309 11.71 27.51 30.22
C PHE A 309 12.16 28.10 28.87
N ALA A 310 13.22 28.91 28.84
CA ALA A 310 13.71 29.49 27.59
C ALA A 310 14.27 28.41 26.65
N GLN A 311 15.09 27.50 27.18
CA GLN A 311 15.61 26.34 26.43
C GLN A 311 14.48 25.44 25.94
N LEU A 312 13.47 25.19 26.78
CA LEU A 312 12.31 24.39 26.40
C LEU A 312 11.55 25.03 25.22
N VAL A 313 11.28 26.33 25.29
CA VAL A 313 10.58 27.06 24.22
C VAL A 313 11.39 27.05 22.94
N ASP A 314 12.69 27.36 23.00
CA ASP A 314 13.56 27.40 21.82
C ASP A 314 13.58 26.05 21.12
N TYR A 315 13.66 24.97 21.89
CA TYR A 315 13.60 23.61 21.37
C TYR A 315 12.24 23.29 20.74
N LEU A 316 11.13 23.53 21.46
CA LEU A 316 9.77 23.29 20.96
C LEU A 316 9.47 24.07 19.67
N ASN A 317 9.86 25.34 19.62
CA ASN A 317 9.71 26.19 18.43
C ASN A 317 10.53 25.67 17.25
N SER A 318 11.74 25.14 17.50
CA SER A 318 12.56 24.56 16.44
C SER A 318 11.95 23.28 15.82
N GLN A 319 11.11 22.58 16.57
CA GLN A 319 10.53 21.28 16.18
C GLN A 319 9.05 21.32 15.80
N VAL A 320 8.34 22.43 16.00
CA VAL A 320 6.88 22.52 15.84
C VAL A 320 6.37 22.01 14.47
N ASN A 321 7.08 22.36 13.38
CA ASN A 321 6.73 21.92 12.04
C ASN A 321 6.85 20.39 11.87
N HIS A 322 7.85 19.78 12.51
CA HIS A 322 8.00 18.32 12.49
C HIS A 322 6.88 17.67 13.30
N TYR A 323 6.58 18.17 14.50
CA TYR A 323 5.47 17.64 15.32
C TYR A 323 4.14 17.72 14.57
N GLN A 324 3.88 18.82 13.86
CA GLN A 324 2.68 18.97 13.05
C GLN A 324 2.64 17.93 11.92
N ALA A 325 3.75 17.74 11.19
CA ALA A 325 3.82 16.70 10.16
C ALA A 325 3.52 15.31 10.72
N HIS A 326 4.06 14.97 11.90
CA HIS A 326 3.81 13.69 12.57
C HIS A 326 2.37 13.55 13.08
N ALA A 327 1.78 14.63 13.59
CA ALA A 327 0.38 14.68 14.01
C ALA A 327 -0.58 14.47 12.82
N GLU A 328 -0.26 15.01 11.65
CA GLU A 328 -1.02 14.83 10.41
C GLU A 328 -0.72 13.50 9.70
N GLY A 329 0.36 12.82 10.09
CA GLY A 329 0.78 11.52 9.59
C GLY A 329 -0.20 10.38 9.91
N PHE A 330 0.03 9.20 9.33
CA PHE A 330 -0.85 8.05 9.50
C PHE A 330 -1.05 7.69 10.98
N TRP A 331 0.04 7.58 11.73
CA TRP A 331 0.02 7.18 13.14
C TRP A 331 -0.42 8.30 14.10
N GLY A 332 -0.38 9.57 13.69
CA GLY A 332 -0.91 10.68 14.49
C GLY A 332 -2.41 10.89 14.31
N LEU A 333 -2.92 10.74 13.08
CA LEU A 333 -4.30 11.13 12.74
C LEU A 333 -5.24 9.94 12.51
N ARG A 334 -4.79 8.92 11.76
CA ARG A 334 -5.67 7.91 11.14
C ARG A 334 -5.71 6.58 11.88
N ALA A 335 -4.60 6.18 12.49
CA ALA A 335 -4.51 4.90 13.18
C ALA A 335 -5.51 4.81 14.35
N LYS A 336 -5.96 3.59 14.67
CA LYS A 336 -6.73 3.33 15.90
C LYS A 336 -5.85 3.52 17.14
N ALA A 337 -4.63 2.96 17.12
CA ALA A 337 -3.62 3.17 18.15
C ALA A 337 -2.73 4.36 17.76
N LYS A 338 -3.14 5.57 18.14
CA LYS A 338 -2.45 6.81 17.76
C LYS A 338 -1.20 7.05 18.59
N VAL A 339 -0.19 7.63 17.96
CA VAL A 339 0.95 8.24 18.64
C VAL A 339 0.57 9.68 18.99
N CYS A 340 0.82 10.07 20.25
CA CYS A 340 0.35 11.32 20.83
C CYS A 340 1.15 12.57 20.38
N TRP A 341 1.33 12.75 19.08
CA TRP A 341 1.98 13.93 18.51
C TRP A 341 1.14 15.21 18.66
N SER A 342 -0.19 15.13 18.60
CA SER A 342 -1.06 16.31 18.70
C SER A 342 -0.93 17.05 20.04
N PRO A 343 -0.85 16.37 21.22
CA PRO A 343 -0.47 17.03 22.47
C PRO A 343 0.85 17.81 22.40
N LEU A 344 1.89 17.29 21.75
CA LEU A 344 3.17 18.00 21.60
C LEU A 344 3.02 19.28 20.77
N VAL A 345 2.25 19.25 19.69
CA VAL A 345 1.94 20.44 18.89
C VAL A 345 1.27 21.51 19.75
N LYS A 346 0.23 21.14 20.51
CA LYS A 346 -0.47 22.07 21.42
C LYS A 346 0.48 22.69 22.45
N LEU A 347 1.34 21.88 23.08
CA LEU A 347 2.30 22.38 24.06
C LEU A 347 3.34 23.32 23.42
N ALA A 348 3.80 23.02 22.20
CA ALA A 348 4.72 23.89 21.46
C ALA A 348 4.08 25.24 21.08
N GLU A 349 2.83 25.24 20.61
CA GLU A 349 2.08 26.46 20.30
C GLU A 349 1.90 27.34 21.54
N ILE A 350 1.53 26.73 22.68
CA ILE A 350 1.37 27.45 23.95
C ILE A 350 2.72 28.00 24.44
N ALA A 351 3.80 27.21 24.36
CA ALA A 351 5.14 27.65 24.71
C ALA A 351 5.57 28.86 23.87
N SER A 352 5.31 28.82 22.57
CA SER A 352 5.59 29.93 21.64
C SER A 352 4.82 31.19 22.03
N LEU A 353 3.52 31.06 22.30
CA LEU A 353 2.65 32.16 22.69
C LEU A 353 3.12 32.81 24.01
N LEU A 354 3.40 32.01 25.04
CA LEU A 354 3.89 32.48 26.33
C LEU A 354 5.24 33.20 26.20
N HIS A 355 6.10 32.76 25.29
CA HIS A 355 7.38 33.40 25.02
C HIS A 355 7.25 34.70 24.24
N GLN A 356 6.39 34.75 23.22
CA GLN A 356 6.13 35.98 22.45
C GLN A 356 5.55 37.09 23.33
N GLN A 357 4.71 36.73 24.30
CA GLN A 357 4.11 37.66 25.25
C GLN A 357 4.96 37.83 26.52
N ALA A 358 6.17 37.26 26.57
CA ALA A 358 7.05 37.46 27.71
C ALA A 358 7.41 38.94 27.85
N GLN A 359 7.25 39.49 29.05
CA GLN A 359 7.62 40.87 29.39
C GLN A 359 6.80 41.96 28.68
N VAL A 360 5.64 41.63 28.10
CA VAL A 360 4.74 42.62 27.48
C VAL A 360 4.35 43.73 28.47
N GLU A 361 4.24 43.38 29.75
CA GLU A 361 3.92 44.31 30.84
C GLU A 361 4.93 45.46 30.97
N GLN A 362 6.19 45.25 30.58
CA GLN A 362 7.24 46.26 30.67
C GLN A 362 7.06 47.40 29.66
N THR A 363 6.27 47.18 28.61
CA THR A 363 6.00 48.20 27.60
C THR A 363 4.91 49.19 28.00
N TRP A 364 4.13 48.86 29.03
CA TRP A 364 2.97 49.65 29.45
C TRP A 364 3.38 50.85 30.30
N LYS A 365 2.91 52.03 29.90
CA LYS A 365 3.05 53.31 30.61
C LYS A 365 1.74 53.78 31.21
N ALA A 366 0.60 53.25 30.72
CA ALA A 366 -0.73 53.59 31.20
C ALA A 366 -1.64 52.35 31.19
N PRO A 367 -2.67 52.30 32.07
CA PRO A 367 -3.60 51.17 32.10
C PRO A 367 -4.32 50.91 30.76
N ALA A 368 -4.57 51.95 29.96
CA ALA A 368 -5.23 51.81 28.66
C ALA A 368 -4.44 50.90 27.68
N GLU A 369 -3.11 50.90 27.77
CA GLU A 369 -2.25 50.06 26.93
C GLU A 369 -2.34 48.58 27.32
N ALA A 370 -2.41 48.28 28.62
CA ALA A 370 -2.65 46.93 29.12
C ALA A 370 -4.03 46.40 28.68
N MET A 371 -5.05 47.24 28.70
CA MET A 371 -6.39 46.89 28.24
C MET A 371 -6.49 46.68 26.73
N GLN A 372 -5.80 47.52 25.95
CA GLN A 372 -5.68 47.34 24.51
C GLN A 372 -4.94 46.05 24.17
N TRP A 373 -3.86 45.74 24.89
CA TRP A 373 -3.16 44.47 24.76
C TRP A 373 -4.11 43.30 25.05
N PHE A 374 -4.84 43.33 26.17
CA PHE A 374 -5.74 42.23 26.54
C PHE A 374 -6.82 41.97 25.50
N THR A 375 -7.45 43.03 24.99
CA THR A 375 -8.53 42.91 23.99
C THR A 375 -8.04 42.51 22.60
N SER A 376 -6.75 42.71 22.28
CA SER A 376 -6.17 42.31 21.00
C SER A 376 -5.54 40.91 21.05
N GLN A 377 -4.68 40.63 22.03
CA GLN A 377 -3.87 39.41 22.09
C GLN A 377 -3.83 38.75 23.49
N GLY A 378 -3.95 39.51 24.57
CA GLY A 378 -3.78 38.96 25.93
C GLY A 378 -4.80 37.89 26.31
N TRP A 379 -6.03 37.93 25.77
CA TRP A 379 -7.02 36.86 25.97
C TRP A 379 -6.55 35.49 25.48
N GLN A 380 -5.62 35.43 24.51
CA GLN A 380 -5.07 34.17 24.00
C GLN A 380 -4.18 33.48 25.05
N ILE A 381 -3.55 34.26 25.94
CA ILE A 381 -2.75 33.73 27.04
C ILE A 381 -3.65 33.03 28.06
N ASP A 382 -4.82 33.60 28.36
CA ASP A 382 -5.79 32.98 29.24
C ASP A 382 -6.38 31.70 28.62
N GLN A 383 -6.69 31.72 27.32
CA GLN A 383 -7.11 30.51 26.60
C GLN A 383 -6.03 29.41 26.65
N ALA A 384 -4.76 29.78 26.48
CA ALA A 384 -3.65 28.85 26.61
C ALA A 384 -3.50 28.33 28.06
N GLY A 385 -3.74 29.18 29.05
CA GLY A 385 -3.86 28.82 30.46
C GLY A 385 -4.93 27.75 30.67
N GLU A 386 -6.16 27.99 30.22
CA GLU A 386 -7.24 27.01 30.30
C GLU A 386 -6.83 25.66 29.68
N ALA A 387 -6.22 25.68 28.50
CA ALA A 387 -5.78 24.47 27.81
C ALA A 387 -4.71 23.69 28.60
N ILE A 388 -3.72 24.36 29.22
CA ILE A 388 -2.72 23.67 30.05
C ILE A 388 -3.21 23.31 31.45
N PHE A 389 -4.34 23.83 31.94
CA PHE A 389 -4.93 23.44 33.24
C PHE A 389 -6.06 22.42 33.11
N GLN A 390 -6.68 22.28 31.93
CA GLN A 390 -7.72 21.29 31.66
C GLN A 390 -7.20 19.85 31.80
N GLU A 391 -7.89 19.00 32.57
CA GLU A 391 -7.56 17.58 32.64
C GLU A 391 -7.67 16.95 31.24
N ASP A 392 -6.55 16.40 30.76
CA ASP A 392 -6.46 15.75 29.45
C ASP A 392 -6.09 14.29 29.68
N LEU A 393 -7.07 13.40 29.52
CA LEU A 393 -6.90 11.96 29.67
C LEU A 393 -6.04 11.35 28.56
N GLU A 394 -5.84 12.06 27.45
CA GLU A 394 -5.04 11.62 26.30
C GLU A 394 -3.58 12.08 26.40
N LEU A 395 -3.22 12.89 27.41
CA LEU A 395 -1.86 13.36 27.62
C LEU A 395 -0.97 12.22 28.17
N PRO A 396 0.12 11.84 27.45
CA PRO A 396 1.08 10.86 27.95
C PRO A 396 1.76 11.33 29.24
N GLN A 397 2.09 10.39 30.12
CA GLN A 397 2.71 10.69 31.42
C GLN A 397 4.07 11.38 31.26
N GLU A 398 4.76 11.08 30.17
CA GLU A 398 6.06 11.63 29.79
C GLU A 398 6.00 13.15 29.51
N LEU A 399 4.83 13.67 29.13
CA LEU A 399 4.63 15.10 28.85
C LEU A 399 4.13 15.91 30.05
N VAL A 400 3.78 15.24 31.17
CA VAL A 400 3.34 15.91 32.40
C VAL A 400 4.40 16.89 32.94
N PRO A 401 5.70 16.57 32.96
CA PRO A 401 6.73 17.53 33.38
C PRO A 401 6.79 18.78 32.49
N VAL A 402 6.68 18.61 31.17
CA VAL A 402 6.68 19.70 30.19
C VAL A 402 5.47 20.61 30.40
N ARG A 403 4.28 20.01 30.53
CA ARG A 403 3.05 20.73 30.85
C ARG A 403 3.16 21.49 32.17
N LYS A 404 3.75 20.90 33.20
CA LYS A 404 3.98 21.57 34.49
C LYS A 404 4.91 22.77 34.36
N GLN A 405 5.99 22.68 33.59
CA GLN A 405 6.86 23.83 33.33
C GLN A 405 6.11 24.97 32.63
N LEU A 406 5.20 24.64 31.70
CA LEU A 406 4.33 25.62 31.03
C LEU A 406 3.31 26.25 31.99
N GLN A 407 2.72 25.46 32.89
CA GLN A 407 1.83 25.96 33.95
C GLN A 407 2.56 26.94 34.86
N ASP A 408 3.76 26.60 35.31
CA ASP A 408 4.59 27.47 36.16
C ASP A 408 4.97 28.76 35.41
N ALA A 409 5.26 28.67 34.11
CA ALA A 409 5.58 29.83 33.28
C ALA A 409 4.36 30.76 33.08
N TYR A 410 3.18 30.18 32.83
CA TYR A 410 1.92 30.91 32.74
C TYR A 410 1.59 31.64 34.04
N LEU A 411 1.63 30.95 35.18
CA LEU A 411 1.33 31.56 36.48
C LEU A 411 2.26 32.74 36.77
N ARG A 412 3.57 32.59 36.50
CA ARG A 412 4.53 33.69 36.65
C ARG A 412 4.25 34.86 35.69
N HIS A 413 3.77 34.58 34.47
CA HIS A 413 3.40 35.62 33.52
C HIS A 413 2.17 36.40 34.02
N THR A 414 1.11 35.68 34.39
CA THR A 414 -0.13 36.25 34.92
C THR A 414 0.12 37.07 36.19
N ASP A 415 0.98 36.59 37.10
CA ASP A 415 1.38 37.34 38.29
C ASP A 415 2.06 38.68 37.93
N ARG A 416 3.01 38.67 36.98
CA ARG A 416 3.67 39.91 36.54
C ARG A 416 2.70 40.89 35.91
N VAL A 417 1.87 40.41 34.98
CA VAL A 417 0.83 41.23 34.32
C VAL A 417 -0.10 41.87 35.35
N ASN A 418 -0.59 41.09 36.31
CA ASN A 418 -1.50 41.58 37.35
C ASN A 418 -0.85 42.61 38.27
N ILE A 419 0.41 42.38 38.68
CA ILE A 419 1.17 43.33 39.52
C ILE A 419 1.35 44.65 38.77
N THR A 420 1.92 44.61 37.55
CA THR A 420 2.18 45.84 36.78
C THR A 420 0.89 46.59 36.44
N PHE A 421 -0.18 45.88 36.07
CA PHE A 421 -1.46 46.53 35.83
C PHE A 421 -2.04 47.19 37.09
N SER A 422 -1.94 46.53 38.25
CA SER A 422 -2.38 47.09 39.53
C SER A 422 -1.58 48.32 39.93
N GLU A 423 -0.26 48.32 39.71
CA GLU A 423 0.61 49.48 39.94
C GLU A 423 0.26 50.66 39.02
N LEU A 424 0.01 50.40 37.74
CA LEU A 424 -0.44 51.42 36.79
C LEU A 424 -1.80 52.00 37.18
N LEU A 425 -2.73 51.16 37.64
CA LEU A 425 -4.04 51.59 38.12
C LEU A 425 -3.95 52.41 39.42
N ALA A 426 -3.08 52.04 40.35
CA ALA A 426 -2.91 52.77 41.62
C ALA A 426 -2.45 54.23 41.39
N ASN A 427 -1.78 54.50 40.26
CA ASN A 427 -1.27 55.81 39.89
C ASN A 427 -2.28 56.67 39.09
N VAL A 428 -3.47 56.16 38.78
CA VAL A 428 -4.47 56.81 37.93
C VAL A 428 -5.87 56.74 38.57
N SER A 429 -6.64 57.83 38.55
CA SER A 429 -8.04 57.80 38.99
C SER A 429 -8.90 56.90 38.08
N LEU A 430 -9.73 56.03 38.63
CA LEU A 430 -10.60 55.11 37.86
C LEU A 430 -11.50 55.84 36.84
N THR A 431 -11.85 57.10 37.10
CA THR A 431 -12.64 57.97 36.21
C THR A 431 -11.93 58.34 34.91
N THR A 432 -10.60 58.21 34.84
CA THR A 432 -9.78 58.54 33.66
C THR A 432 -9.67 57.39 32.65
N LEU A 433 -10.13 56.19 33.00
CA LEU A 433 -10.02 55.00 32.13
C LEU A 433 -11.02 55.00 30.97
N GLY A 434 -12.09 55.81 31.06
CA GLY A 434 -13.05 55.98 29.95
C GLY A 434 -13.75 54.70 29.50
N LEU A 435 -13.78 53.66 30.35
CA LEU A 435 -14.39 52.39 30.02
C LEU A 435 -15.91 52.48 30.19
N PRO A 436 -16.69 52.10 29.18
CA PRO A 436 -18.13 52.00 29.35
C PRO A 436 -18.43 50.91 30.38
N PHE A 437 -19.36 51.17 31.29
CA PHE A 437 -19.86 50.10 32.15
C PHE A 437 -20.50 49.01 31.27
N ALA A 438 -20.48 47.75 31.72
CA ALA A 438 -21.02 46.63 30.95
C ALA A 438 -22.47 46.90 30.44
N GLY A 439 -23.27 47.63 31.21
CA GLY A 439 -24.61 48.07 30.79
C GLY A 439 -24.63 49.13 29.68
N GLU A 440 -23.66 50.04 29.63
CA GLU A 440 -23.53 51.08 28.58
C GLU A 440 -23.02 50.48 27.26
N ALA A 441 -22.08 49.52 27.34
CA ALA A 441 -21.59 48.80 26.17
C ALA A 441 -22.73 47.99 25.52
N ILE A 442 -23.53 47.27 26.32
CA ILE A 442 -24.69 46.49 25.84
C ILE A 442 -25.75 47.43 25.24
N ALA A 443 -26.05 48.55 25.89
CA ALA A 443 -27.02 49.54 25.39
C ALA A 443 -26.61 50.14 24.02
N ASN A 444 -25.32 50.32 23.76
CA ASN A 444 -24.82 50.80 22.49
C ASN A 444 -24.92 49.75 21.37
N THR A 445 -24.70 48.46 21.67
CA THR A 445 -24.92 47.35 20.71
C THR A 445 -26.38 47.01 20.44
N VAL A 446 -27.30 47.35 21.35
CA VAL A 446 -28.74 47.09 21.17
C VAL A 446 -29.45 48.24 20.41
N ASN A 447 -28.84 49.42 20.39
CA ASN A 447 -29.32 50.59 19.65
C ASN A 447 -28.59 50.84 18.32
N SER A 448 -27.67 49.96 17.92
CA SER A 448 -27.09 49.88 16.56
C SER A 448 -27.66 48.67 15.83
#